data_AF-A0AAU2W346-F1
#
_entry.id   AF-A0AAU2W346-F1
#
_cell.length_a   1.000
_cell.length_b   1.000
_cell.length_c   1.000
_cell.angle_alpha   90.00
_cell.angle_beta   90.00
_cell.angle_gamma   90.00
#
_symmetry.space_group_name_H-M   'P 1'
#
loop_
_entity.id
_entity.type
_entity.pdbx_description
1 polymer ?
#
loop_
_entity_poly.entity_id
_entity_poly.type
_entity_poly.pdbx_seq_one_letter_code
_entity_poly.pdbx_strand_id
1 'polypeptide(L)' 'MVDISRGNQVGEFRGLAGPYWSLRPVCGGQEWEAEPEHVRLADPIERLRAQNARCNARSRGEVL' A
#
# COMPACT_ATOMS: atom_id res chain seq x y z
N MET A 1 -0.50 -2.03 -5.45
CA MET A 1 -0.33 -0.71 -6.07
C MET A 1 0.81 0.01 -5.38
N VAL A 2 1.54 0.85 -6.10
CA VAL A 2 2.58 1.75 -5.57
C VAL A 2 2.18 3.17 -5.88
N ASP A 3 2.07 3.99 -4.85
CA ASP A 3 1.85 5.43 -4.95
C ASP A 3 3.20 6.15 -4.91
N ILE A 4 3.63 6.68 -6.06
CA ILE A 4 4.94 7.32 -6.21
C ILE A 4 4.96 8.72 -5.56
N SER A 5 3.79 9.37 -5.42
CA SER A 5 3.68 10.68 -4.77
C SER A 5 3.95 10.60 -3.26
N ARG A 6 3.77 9.41 -2.69
CA ARG A 6 3.99 9.10 -1.27
C ARG A 6 5.24 8.28 -1.01
N GLY A 7 6.32 8.55 -1.74
CA GLY A 7 7.60 7.87 -1.53
C GLY A 7 7.55 6.37 -1.81
N ASN A 8 6.83 5.99 -2.88
CA ASN A 8 6.60 4.60 -3.29
C ASN A 8 5.85 3.77 -2.23
N GLN A 9 4.84 4.37 -1.59
CA GLN A 9 4.02 3.67 -0.60
C GLN A 9 3.22 2.54 -1.26
N VAL A 10 3.32 1.32 -0.73
CA VAL A 10 2.66 0.13 -1.27
C VAL A 10 1.33 -0.11 -0.58
N GLY A 11 0.27 -0.27 -1.38
CA GLY A 11 -1.08 -0.55 -0.87
C GLY A 11 -1.90 -1.48 -1.76
N GLU A 12 -2.95 -2.04 -1.15
CA GLU A 12 -4.00 -2.79 -1.82
C GLU A 12 -5.08 -1.83 -2.34
N PHE A 13 -5.48 -1.98 -3.59
CA PHE A 13 -6.58 -1.20 -4.15
C PHE A 13 -7.91 -1.64 -3.54
N ARG A 14 -8.68 -0.69 -3.00
CA ARG A 14 -9.98 -0.92 -2.36
C ARG A 14 -11.16 -0.46 -3.19
N GLY A 15 -10.94 0.46 -4.14
CA GLY A 15 -11.98 1.00 -4.99
C GLY A 15 -11.73 2.46 -5.35
N LEU A 16 -12.78 3.09 -5.87
CA LEU A 16 -12.78 4.52 -6.20
C LEU A 16 -13.26 5.35 -5.00
N ALA A 17 -12.63 6.49 -4.79
CA ALA A 17 -13.01 7.54 -3.85
C ALA A 17 -13.13 8.85 -4.65
N GLY A 18 -14.25 9.02 -5.37
CA GLY A 18 -14.40 10.10 -6.34
C GLY A 18 -13.40 9.97 -7.49
N PRO A 19 -12.61 11.02 -7.81
CA PRO A 19 -11.56 10.93 -8.83
C PRO A 19 -10.31 10.18 -8.36
N TYR A 20 -10.21 9.88 -7.07
CA TYR A 20 -9.06 9.21 -6.47
C TYR A 20 -9.28 7.70 -6.34
N TRP A 21 -8.19 6.97 -6.17
CA TRP A 21 -8.20 5.57 -5.77
C TRP A 21 -8.07 5.45 -4.26
N SER A 22 -8.88 4.60 -3.64
CA SER A 22 -8.70 4.22 -2.24
C SER A 22 -7.69 3.07 -2.16
N LEU A 23 -6.60 3.30 -1.45
CA LEU A 23 -5.55 2.32 -1.18
C LEU A 23 -5.47 2.02 0.32
N ARG A 24 -5.24 0.74 0.67
CA ARG A 24 -5.04 0.29 2.05
C ARG A 24 -3.60 -0.17 2.25
N PRO A 25 -2.90 0.20 3.34
CA PRO A 25 -1.53 -0.23 3.56
C PRO A 25 -1.44 -1.75 3.75
N VAL A 26 -0.42 -2.38 3.18
CA VAL A 26 -0.20 -3.84 3.31
C VAL A 26 0.05 -4.25 4.77
N CYS A 27 0.75 -3.40 5.53
CA CYS A 27 1.00 -3.63 6.95
C CYS A 27 -0.22 -3.31 7.84
N GLY A 28 -1.36 -2.92 7.27
CA GLY A 28 -2.45 -2.33 8.05
C GLY A 28 -2.19 -0.85 8.38
N GLY A 29 -3.23 -0.18 8.88
CA GLY A 29 -3.25 1.27 9.06
C GLY A 29 -4.38 1.93 8.28
N GLN A 30 -4.36 3.26 8.28
CA GLN A 30 -5.39 4.10 7.67
C GLN A 30 -5.33 3.99 6.14
N GLU A 31 -6.50 3.79 5.52
CA GLU A 31 -6.66 3.88 4.08
C GLU A 31 -6.38 5.32 3.62
N TRP A 32 -5.82 5.47 2.42
CA TRP A 32 -5.55 6.77 1.83
C TRP A 32 -6.07 6.87 0.40
N GLU A 33 -6.36 8.10 0.01
CA GLU A 33 -6.72 8.46 -1.36
C GLU A 33 -5.45 8.78 -2.14
N ALA A 34 -5.34 8.19 -3.33
CA ALA A 34 -4.22 8.34 -4.23
C ALA A 34 -4.71 8.78 -5.62
N GLU A 35 -3.97 9.70 -6.24
CA GLU A 35 -4.22 10.13 -7.61
C GLU A 35 -3.88 8.98 -8.58
N PRO A 36 -4.80 8.56 -9.47
CA PRO A 36 -4.57 7.42 -10.36
C PRO A 36 -3.32 7.57 -11.23
N GLU A 37 -2.97 8.80 -11.63
CA GLU A 37 -1.77 9.11 -12.42
C GLU A 37 -0.45 8.85 -11.67
N HIS A 38 -0.48 8.91 -10.34
CA HIS A 38 0.64 8.65 -9.46
C HIS A 38 0.67 7.21 -8.94
N VAL A 39 -0.31 6.38 -9.35
CA VAL A 39 -0.39 4.98 -8.92
C VAL A 39 -0.01 4.06 -10.07
N ARG A 40 0.94 3.17 -9.78
CA ARG A 40 1.30 2.07 -10.69
C ARG A 40 1.12 0.70 -10.03
N LEU A 41 1.17 -0.34 -10.86
CA LEU A 41 1.31 -1.69 -10.36
C LEU A 41 2.64 -1.83 -9.59
N ALA A 42 2.58 -2.58 -8.49
CA ALA A 42 3.79 -2.96 -7.74
C ALA A 42 4.52 -4.03 -8.52
N ASP A 43 5.84 -3.92 -8.63
CA ASP A 43 6.64 -5.01 -9.16
C ASP A 43 6.68 -6.19 -8.15
N PRO A 44 7.09 -7.40 -8.58
CA PRO A 44 7.15 -8.56 -7.70
C PRO A 44 8.04 -8.37 -6.46
N ILE A 45 9.14 -7.63 -6.57
CA ILE A 45 10.09 -7.37 -5.47
C ILE A 45 9.46 -6.40 -4.46
N GLU A 46 8.80 -5.35 -4.92
CA GLU A 46 8.07 -4.40 -4.06
C GLU A 46 6.92 -5.09 -3.33
N ARG A 47 6.18 -5.96 -4.02
CA ARG A 47 5.13 -6.77 -3.40
C ARG A 47 5.71 -7.70 -2.33
N LEU A 48 6.83 -8.37 -2.62
CA LEU A 48 7.50 -9.25 -1.67
C LEU A 48 8.00 -8.47 -0.44
N ARG A 49 8.62 -7.30 -0.65
CA ARG A 49 9.08 -6.42 0.44
C ARG A 49 7.93 -5.97 1.33
N ALA A 50 6.80 -5.56 0.77
CA ALA A 50 5.63 -5.15 1.54
C ALA A 50 5.06 -6.31 2.38
N GLN A 51 4.99 -7.52 1.83
CA GLN A 51 4.54 -8.70 2.58
C GLN A 51 5.53 -9.08 3.69
N ASN A 52 6.84 -9.04 3.42
CA ASN A 52 7.85 -9.27 4.44
C ASN A 52 7.79 -8.21 5.54
N ALA A 53 7.58 -6.95 5.19
CA ALA A 53 7.41 -5.87 6.16
C ALA A 53 6.22 -6.14 7.09
N ARG A 54 5.09 -6.62 6.54
CA ARG A 54 3.93 -7.04 7.35
C ARG A 54 4.28 -8.21 8.27
N CYS A 55 4.92 -9.26 7.75
CA CYS A 55 5.35 -10.41 8.57
C CYS A 55 6.28 -9.98 9.71
N ASN A 56 7.23 -9.09 9.43
CA ASN A 56 8.16 -8.54 10.41
C ASN A 56 7.43 -7.70 11.46
N ALA A 57 6.51 -6.82 11.04
CA ALA A 57 5.68 -6.02 11.94
C ALA A 57 4.84 -6.92 12.85
N ARG A 58 4.25 -8.00 12.30
CA ARG A 58 3.48 -8.98 13.09
C ARG A 58 4.36 -9.68 14.11
N SER A 59 5.58 -10.08 13.72
CA SER A 59 6.55 -10.67 14.64
C SER A 59 6.97 -9.73 15.77
N ARG A 60 6.89 -8.41 15.55
CA ARG A 60 7.14 -7.38 16.58
C ARG A 60 5.88 -6.99 17.38
N GLY A 61 4.72 -7.55 17.03
CA GLY A 61 3.44 -7.22 17.67
C GLY A 61 2.85 -5.86 17.25
N GLU A 62 3.33 -5.27 16.15
CA GLU A 62 2.88 -3.95 15.67
C GLU A 62 1.57 -4.02 14.89
N VAL A 63 1.25 -5.19 14.34
CA VAL A 63 0.08 -5.43 13.47
C VAL A 63 -0.50 -6.81 13.80
N LEU A 64 -1.84 -6.93 13.77
CA LEU A 64 -2.58 -8.15 14.09
C LEU A 64 -2.96 -8.94 12.83
#